data_AF-A0A352WXU7-F1
#
_entry.id   AF-A0A352WXU7-F1
#
_cell.length_a   1.000
_cell.length_b   1.000
_cell.length_c   1.000
_cell.angle_alpha   90.00
_cell.angle_beta   90.00
_cell.angle_gamma   90.00
#
_symmetry.space_group_name_H-M   'P 1'
#
loop_
_entity.id
_entity.type
_entity.pdbx_description
1 polymer ?
#
loop_
_entity_poly.entity_id
_entity_poly.type
_entity_poly.pdbx_seq_one_letter_code
_entity_poly.pdbx_strand_id
1 'polypeptide(L)'
;IDFARFSCIKNGLQPYYLYRQKNMQASLENIGYAKTGHACMYNIFMMEDMCSIISVGAGGISKLISNCGSTSKIVRVAADKYPFEYLANKEKRVDNMEKISAFLLR
;
A
#
# COMPACT_ATOMS: atom_id res chain seq x y z
N ILE A 1 -25.13 6.30 -2.31
CA ILE A 1 -24.17 5.17 -2.35
C ILE A 1 -24.76 4.02 -3.14
N ASP A 2 -26.02 3.66 -2.90
CA ASP A 2 -26.67 2.52 -3.55
C ASP A 2 -26.80 2.64 -5.07
N PHE A 3 -27.02 3.86 -5.58
CA PHE A 3 -27.09 4.10 -7.02
C PHE A 3 -25.82 3.67 -7.77
N ALA A 4 -24.64 4.03 -7.25
CA ALA A 4 -23.37 3.69 -7.88
C ALA A 4 -23.13 2.17 -7.87
N ARG A 5 -23.38 1.52 -6.72
CA ARG A 5 -23.29 0.07 -6.57
C ARG A 5 -24.22 -0.66 -7.55
N PHE A 6 -25.49 -0.24 -7.60
CA PHE A 6 -26.48 -0.83 -8.51
C PHE A 6 -26.07 -0.66 -9.98
N SER A 7 -25.61 0.54 -10.36
CA SER A 7 -25.13 0.81 -11.71
C SER A 7 -23.95 -0.08 -12.08
N CYS A 8 -22.94 -0.22 -11.21
CA CYS A 8 -21.80 -1.10 -11.44
C CYS A 8 -22.22 -2.56 -11.65
N ILE A 9 -23.09 -3.09 -10.79
CA ILE A 9 -23.60 -4.46 -10.89
C ILE A 9 -24.39 -4.65 -12.19
N LYS A 10 -25.26 -3.70 -12.55
CA LYS A 10 -26.04 -3.74 -13.80
C LYS A 10 -25.14 -3.76 -15.05
N ASN A 11 -23.98 -3.13 -14.97
CA ASN A 11 -22.96 -3.15 -16.03
C ASN A 11 -22.03 -4.38 -15.98
N GLY A 12 -22.35 -5.39 -15.17
CA GLY A 12 -21.57 -6.63 -15.06
C GLY A 12 -20.25 -6.50 -14.31
N LEU A 13 -20.07 -5.43 -13.53
CA LEU A 13 -18.90 -5.25 -12.69
C LEU A 13 -19.14 -5.88 -11.31
N GLN A 14 -18.14 -6.59 -10.82
CA GLN A 14 -18.14 -7.22 -9.50
C GLN A 14 -17.22 -6.45 -8.55
N PRO A 15 -17.63 -6.24 -7.29
CA PRO A 15 -16.75 -5.69 -6.29
C PRO A 15 -15.60 -6.67 -6.03
N TYR A 16 -14.36 -6.20 -6.03
CA TYR A 16 -13.18 -7.06 -5.87
C TYR A 16 -12.22 -6.61 -4.76
N TYR A 17 -12.39 -5.40 -4.23
CA TYR A 17 -11.50 -4.84 -3.22
C TYR A 17 -12.27 -3.85 -2.34
N LEU A 18 -11.95 -3.80 -1.04
CA LEU A 18 -12.49 -2.84 -0.09
C LEU A 18 -11.36 -2.27 0.78
N TYR A 19 -11.26 -0.93 0.83
CA TYR A 19 -10.44 -0.23 1.80
C TYR A 19 -11.28 0.69 2.69
N ARG A 20 -10.87 0.81 3.95
CA ARG A 20 -11.37 1.83 4.87
C ARG A 20 -10.29 2.85 5.16
N GLN A 21 -10.53 4.09 4.72
CA GLN A 21 -9.67 5.21 5.05
C GLN A 21 -9.91 5.64 6.51
N LYS A 22 -8.83 5.73 7.30
CA LYS A 22 -8.90 6.27 8.66
C LYS A 22 -9.25 7.76 8.61
N ASN A 23 -10.16 8.21 9.47
CA ASN A 23 -10.61 9.60 9.60
C ASN A 23 -11.43 10.17 8.43
N MET A 24 -12.21 9.34 7.75
CA MET A 24 -13.12 9.84 6.72
C MET A 24 -14.41 10.39 7.35
N GLN A 25 -14.79 11.63 6.97
CA GLN A 25 -15.89 12.37 7.58
C GLN A 25 -17.24 11.62 7.57
N ALA A 26 -17.46 10.75 6.59
CA ALA A 26 -18.68 9.96 6.43
C ALA A 26 -18.47 8.43 6.51
N SER A 27 -17.26 7.95 6.84
CA SER A 27 -16.94 6.51 6.96
C SER A 27 -17.45 5.62 5.80
N LEU A 28 -17.50 6.17 4.59
CA LEU A 28 -17.90 5.45 3.39
C LEU A 28 -16.88 4.38 2.99
N GLU A 29 -17.35 3.41 2.20
CA GLU A 29 -16.53 2.31 1.71
C GLU A 29 -15.84 2.69 0.40
N ASN A 30 -14.52 2.48 0.31
CA ASN A 30 -13.79 2.59 -0.95
C ASN A 30 -13.73 1.20 -1.60
N ILE A 31 -14.70 0.93 -2.47
CA ILE A 31 -14.86 -0.36 -3.14
C ILE A 31 -14.37 -0.25 -4.60
N GLY A 32 -13.47 -1.14 -4.99
CA GLY A 32 -13.08 -1.34 -6.38
C GLY A 32 -14.05 -2.28 -7.10
N TYR A 33 -14.47 -1.90 -8.31
CA TYR A 33 -15.30 -2.73 -9.19
C TYR A 33 -14.54 -3.07 -10.48
N ALA A 34 -14.65 -4.32 -10.93
CA ALA A 34 -14.02 -4.79 -12.17
C ALA A 34 -14.88 -5.86 -12.85
N LYS A 35 -14.66 -6.08 -14.14
CA LYS A 35 -15.20 -7.26 -14.83
C LYS A 35 -14.50 -8.51 -14.33
N THR A 36 -15.14 -9.67 -14.45
CA THR A 36 -14.53 -10.96 -14.13
C THR A 36 -13.19 -11.12 -14.87
N GLY A 37 -12.16 -11.55 -14.16
CA GLY A 37 -10.79 -11.69 -14.68
C GLY A 37 -10.00 -10.38 -14.85
N HIS A 38 -10.60 -9.22 -14.54
CA HIS A 38 -9.97 -7.90 -14.70
C HIS A 38 -9.73 -7.18 -13.37
N ALA A 39 -9.72 -7.93 -12.26
CA ALA A 39 -9.38 -7.39 -10.95
C ALA A 39 -7.94 -6.87 -10.95
N CYS A 40 -7.73 -5.68 -10.39
CA CYS A 40 -6.39 -5.11 -10.28
C CYS A 40 -5.64 -5.80 -9.13
N MET A 41 -4.76 -6.74 -9.47
CA MET A 41 -3.95 -7.48 -8.49
C MET A 41 -3.06 -6.56 -7.65
N TYR A 42 -2.57 -5.45 -8.23
CA TYR A 42 -1.78 -4.46 -7.49
C TYR A 42 -2.55 -3.90 -6.28
N ASN A 43 -3.84 -3.55 -6.46
CA ASN A 43 -4.67 -3.03 -5.36
C ASN A 43 -4.86 -4.06 -4.25
N ILE A 44 -4.95 -5.34 -4.61
CA ILE A 44 -5.10 -6.44 -3.66
C ILE A 44 -3.79 -6.62 -2.89
N PHE A 45 -2.68 -6.81 -3.60
CA PHE A 45 -1.37 -7.10 -2.99
C PHE A 45 -0.85 -5.97 -2.11
N MET A 46 -1.06 -4.71 -2.50
CA MET A 46 -0.66 -3.55 -1.72
C MET A 46 -1.35 -3.48 -0.35
N MET A 47 -2.54 -4.09 -0.23
CA MET A 47 -3.46 -3.87 0.88
C MET A 47 -3.65 -5.11 1.75
N GLU A 48 -3.44 -6.31 1.20
CA GLU A 48 -3.42 -7.59 1.92
C GLU A 48 -2.08 -7.87 2.60
N ASP A 49 -1.09 -6.99 2.46
CA ASP A 49 0.20 -7.11 3.14
C ASP A 49 0.91 -8.42 2.80
N MET A 50 0.81 -8.84 1.54
CA MET A 50 1.38 -10.09 1.01
C MET A 50 2.81 -9.92 0.50
N CYS A 51 3.24 -8.70 0.20
CA CYS A 51 4.55 -8.43 -0.38
C CYS A 51 5.20 -7.19 0.23
N SER A 52 6.52 -7.20 0.31
CA SER A 52 7.28 -6.00 0.65
C SER A 52 7.17 -4.97 -0.49
N ILE A 53 6.98 -3.70 -0.12
CA ILE A 53 6.87 -2.55 -1.01
C ILE A 53 8.07 -1.65 -0.76
N ILE A 54 8.85 -1.38 -1.80
CA ILE A 54 9.99 -0.46 -1.74
C ILE A 54 9.54 0.87 -2.34
N SER A 55 9.70 1.94 -1.57
CA SER A 55 9.43 3.30 -2.01
C SER A 55 10.73 4.07 -2.21
N VAL A 56 10.78 4.90 -3.26
CA VAL A 56 11.94 5.72 -3.62
C VAL A 56 11.49 7.17 -3.77
N GLY A 57 12.23 8.09 -3.17
CA GLY A 57 11.96 9.52 -3.21
C GLY A 57 11.43 10.10 -1.90
N ALA A 58 11.28 11.43 -1.88
CA ALA A 58 10.75 12.17 -0.74
C ALA A 58 9.28 11.79 -0.47
N GLY A 59 8.91 11.67 0.80
CA GLY A 59 7.58 11.22 1.23
C GLY A 59 7.33 9.72 1.07
N GLY A 60 8.29 8.98 0.53
CA GLY A 60 8.19 7.54 0.36
C GLY A 60 8.20 6.78 1.68
N ILE A 61 7.39 5.73 1.77
CA ILE A 61 7.39 4.79 2.89
C ILE A 61 7.50 3.38 2.32
N SER A 62 8.63 2.74 2.60
CA SER A 62 8.81 1.31 2.31
C SER A 62 8.12 0.49 3.40
N LYS A 63 7.36 -0.52 2.99
CA LYS A 63 6.65 -1.45 3.86
C LYS A 63 7.25 -2.83 3.67
N LEU A 64 7.97 -3.30 4.68
CA LEU A 64 8.71 -4.55 4.64
C LEU A 64 7.93 -5.61 5.42
N ILE A 65 7.73 -6.77 4.80
CA ILE A 65 6.88 -7.83 5.32
C ILE A 65 7.74 -9.08 5.50
N SER A 66 7.77 -9.58 6.73
CA SER A 66 8.52 -10.81 7.07
C SER A 66 7.60 -12.00 6.89
N ASN A 67 7.92 -12.88 5.93
CA ASN A 67 7.18 -14.11 5.66
C ASN A 67 7.55 -15.24 6.65
N CYS A 68 7.69 -14.93 7.93
CA CYS A 68 8.05 -15.91 8.95
C CYS A 68 6.82 -16.31 9.76
N GLY A 69 6.12 -17.36 9.30
CA GLY A 69 5.07 -18.05 10.05
C GLY A 69 3.78 -17.25 10.31
N SER A 70 3.06 -17.62 11.37
CA SER A 70 1.72 -17.15 11.73
C SER A 70 1.63 -15.69 12.19
N THR A 71 2.75 -14.96 12.24
CA THR A 71 2.80 -13.56 12.69
C THR A 71 3.63 -12.71 11.74
N SER A 72 3.00 -12.16 10.71
CA SER A 72 3.64 -11.28 9.74
C SER A 72 4.06 -9.96 10.42
N LYS A 73 5.36 -9.80 10.71
CA LYS A 73 5.88 -8.54 11.22
C LYS A 73 5.98 -7.53 10.07
N ILE A 74 5.29 -6.41 10.22
CA ILE A 74 5.35 -5.28 9.28
C ILE A 74 6.33 -4.23 9.82
N VAL A 75 7.41 -3.99 9.09
CA VAL A 75 8.38 -2.93 9.36
C VAL A 75 8.16 -1.81 8.35
N ARG A 76 8.18 -0.55 8.80
CA ARG A 76 8.05 0.61 7.92
C ARG A 76 9.31 1.45 7.98
N VAL A 77 9.85 1.82 6.82
CA VAL A 77 11.02 2.68 6.67
C VAL A 77 10.58 3.92 5.89
N ALA A 78 10.59 5.08 6.55
CA ALA A 78 10.11 6.33 5.98
C ALA A 78 11.27 7.22 5.51
N ALA A 79 11.15 7.75 4.30
CA ALA A 79 11.97 8.84 3.80
C ALA A 79 11.55 10.17 4.45
N ASP A 80 12.39 11.20 4.30
CA ASP A 80 11.99 12.56 4.66
C ASP A 80 10.80 13.00 3.82
N LYS A 81 9.84 13.66 4.47
CA LYS A 81 8.57 14.04 3.84
C LYS A 81 8.77 15.11 2.77
N TYR A 82 9.65 16.08 3.04
CA TYR A 82 9.87 17.23 2.17
C TYR A 82 11.09 17.05 1.28
N PRO A 83 11.04 17.48 0.00
CA PRO A 83 12.15 17.30 -0.93
C PRO A 83 13.48 17.88 -0.45
N PHE A 84 13.46 19.06 0.18
CA PHE A 84 14.68 19.71 0.65
C PHE A 84 15.39 18.89 1.73
N GLU A 85 14.64 18.43 2.74
CA GLU A 85 15.15 17.56 3.80
C GLU A 85 15.68 16.24 3.24
N TYR A 86 14.93 15.64 2.29
CA TYR A 86 15.33 14.40 1.62
C TYR A 86 16.68 14.52 0.89
N LEU A 87 16.93 15.66 0.25
CA LEU A 87 18.19 15.92 -0.44
C LEU A 87 19.33 16.23 0.55
N ALA A 88 19.03 16.98 1.61
CA ALA A 88 20.00 17.36 2.64
C ALA A 88 20.48 16.16 3.48
N ASN A 89 19.56 15.28 3.89
CA ASN A 89 19.83 14.15 4.80
C ASN A 89 20.36 12.92 4.05
N LYS A 90 21.59 13.00 3.54
CA LYS A 90 22.22 11.87 2.83
C LYS A 90 22.37 10.63 3.71
N GLU A 91 22.80 10.81 4.96
CA GLU A 91 23.03 9.72 5.90
C GLU A 91 21.77 8.88 6.15
N LYS A 92 20.63 9.54 6.38
CA LYS A 92 19.34 8.87 6.54
C LYS A 92 18.95 8.05 5.31
N ARG A 93 19.26 8.52 4.11
CA ARG A 93 18.99 7.77 2.87
C ARG A 93 19.83 6.50 2.79
N VAL A 94 21.10 6.57 3.18
CA VAL A 94 22.01 5.41 3.24
C VAL A 94 21.53 4.42 4.30
N ASP A 95 21.27 4.87 5.52
CA ASP A 95 20.76 4.03 6.62
C ASP A 95 19.43 3.36 6.25
N ASN A 96 18.51 4.08 5.59
CA ASN A 96 17.28 3.49 5.07
C ASN A 96 17.54 2.39 4.03
N MET A 97 18.48 2.60 3.10
CA MET A 97 18.87 1.58 2.10
C MET A 97 19.48 0.35 2.77
N GLU A 98 20.37 0.54 3.75
CA GLU A 98 20.98 -0.56 4.50
C GLU A 98 19.95 -1.36 5.28
N LYS A 99 19.01 -0.70 5.96
CA LYS A 99 17.89 -1.36 6.66
C LYS A 99 17.01 -2.18 5.74
N ILE A 100 16.67 -1.64 4.56
CA ILE A 100 15.85 -2.35 3.56
C ILE A 100 16.62 -3.56 3.02
N SER A 101 17.89 -3.37 2.64
CA SER A 101 18.76 -4.43 2.13
C SER A 101 18.93 -5.56 3.16
N ALA A 102 19.27 -5.22 4.40
CA ALA A 102 19.43 -6.17 5.49
C ALA A 102 18.14 -6.91 5.86
N PHE A 103 16.97 -6.37 5.54
CA PHE A 103 15.70 -7.05 5.73
C PHE A 103 15.40 -8.05 4.61
N LEU A 104 15.62 -7.63 3.36
CA LEU A 104 15.23 -8.40 2.17
C LEU A 104 16.21 -9.52 1.81
N LEU A 105 17.48 -9.39 2.18
CA LEU A 105 18.54 -10.37 1.89
C LEU A 105 18.77 -11.40 3.01
N ARG A 106 17.87 -11.47 3.98
CA ARG A 106 17.92 -12.47 5.07
C ARG A 106 17.35 -13.82 4.65
#